data_AF-A0ABC8Y253-F1
#
_entry.id   AF-A0ABC8Y253-F1
#
_cell.length_a   1.000
_cell.length_b   1.000
_cell.length_c   1.000
_cell.angle_alpha   90.00
_cell.angle_beta   90.00
_cell.angle_gamma   90.00
#
_symmetry.space_group_name_H-M   'P 1'
#
loop_
_entity.id
_entity.type
_entity.pdbx_description
1 polymer ?
#
loop_
_entity_poly.entity_id
_entity_poly.type
_entity_poly.pdbx_seq_one_letter_code
_entity_poly.pdbx_strand_id
1 'polypeptide(L)'
;MPMPGLIVLVLVALCGLPGWISAAAPANPDDAAVMRVLANSTSAAAALGWGVRSGDPCDGTWAGVSCNDAGRVTSIVASRGGLAGVVRGSDLAKLTFLAELDLSFNRLTTPRGNLPLLPTPLQHLRSLNLASCLFYDIPEGFFAAFPALETITISGNPMGVPEIRFDVLTFSGSLRSFSANNIGGLHVFPDYFGNPLVFPVLETLSLAGNALTGPIPSSFGNNSNIKYLDLSSQTDEGRSYLRGPLDEFIPGMKSLVEVRLDHNAFIGPLPDATNLVNLRVFSAAGNNLCGVPKFAGGVSVDLSGNPNVGSPC
;
A
#
# COMPACT_ATOMS: atom_id res chain seq x y z
N MET A 1 57.19 -27.73 -55.73
CA MET A 1 56.30 -28.17 -54.63
C MET A 1 56.42 -27.14 -53.49
N PRO A 2 55.34 -26.87 -52.75
CA PRO A 2 54.95 -25.54 -52.26
C PRO A 2 55.61 -25.10 -50.95
N MET A 3 55.44 -23.81 -50.63
CA MET A 3 55.91 -23.06 -49.45
C MET A 3 55.52 -23.69 -48.11
N PRO A 4 56.33 -23.54 -47.05
CA PRO A 4 55.85 -23.57 -45.67
C PRO A 4 55.46 -22.15 -45.21
N GLY A 5 54.19 -21.99 -44.85
CA GLY A 5 53.60 -20.75 -44.36
C GLY A 5 54.11 -20.33 -42.98
N LEU A 6 54.21 -19.02 -42.79
CA LEU A 6 54.50 -18.34 -41.53
C LEU A 6 53.27 -18.48 -40.61
N ILE A 7 53.35 -19.29 -39.56
CA ILE A 7 52.32 -19.33 -38.51
C ILE A 7 52.54 -18.12 -37.60
N VAL A 8 51.70 -17.10 -37.76
CA VAL A 8 51.57 -16.00 -36.80
C VAL A 8 50.74 -16.51 -35.64
N LEU A 9 51.38 -16.74 -34.49
CA LEU A 9 50.70 -17.09 -33.24
C LEU A 9 50.05 -15.80 -32.69
N VAL A 10 48.76 -15.62 -32.95
CA VAL A 10 47.96 -14.57 -32.29
C VAL A 10 47.70 -15.04 -30.86
N LEU A 11 48.47 -14.52 -29.91
CA LEU A 11 48.13 -14.58 -28.48
C LEU A 11 46.88 -13.75 -28.26
N VAL A 12 45.71 -14.40 -28.27
CA VAL A 12 44.49 -13.82 -27.72
C VAL A 12 44.70 -13.75 -26.21
N ALA A 13 45.09 -12.57 -25.72
CA ALA A 13 45.00 -12.25 -24.30
C ALA A 13 43.52 -12.28 -23.91
N LEU A 14 43.06 -13.40 -23.36
CA LEU A 14 41.84 -13.45 -22.58
C LEU A 14 42.10 -12.61 -21.32
N CYS A 15 41.88 -11.31 -21.41
CA CYS A 15 41.63 -10.47 -20.25
C CYS A 15 40.26 -10.86 -19.66
N GLY A 16 40.18 -12.06 -19.10
CA GLY A 16 39.19 -12.37 -18.08
C GLY A 16 39.64 -11.63 -16.83
N LEU A 17 39.12 -10.40 -16.63
CA LEU A 17 39.09 -9.84 -15.29
C LEU A 17 38.41 -10.90 -14.41
N PRO A 18 39.03 -11.34 -13.29
CA PRO A 18 38.29 -12.12 -12.34
C PRO A 18 37.19 -11.18 -11.85
N GLY A 19 35.96 -11.38 -12.35
CA GLY A 19 34.80 -10.84 -11.68
C GLY A 19 34.87 -11.40 -10.28
N TRP A 20 35.17 -10.55 -9.31
CA TRP A 20 35.01 -10.90 -7.91
C TRP A 20 33.53 -11.18 -7.78
N ILE A 21 33.14 -12.45 -7.84
CA ILE A 21 31.89 -12.91 -7.25
C ILE A 21 32.11 -12.62 -5.78
N SER A 22 31.76 -11.42 -5.34
CA SER A 22 31.69 -11.13 -3.92
C SER A 22 30.66 -12.12 -3.39
N ALA A 23 31.12 -13.12 -2.63
CA ALA A 23 30.20 -13.96 -1.90
C ALA A 23 29.30 -13.01 -1.09
N ALA A 24 27.98 -13.20 -1.17
CA ALA A 24 27.05 -12.43 -0.36
C ALA A 24 27.53 -12.49 1.10
N ALA A 25 27.60 -11.33 1.75
CA ALA A 25 27.99 -11.32 3.16
C ALA A 25 27.02 -12.21 3.94
N PRO A 26 27.52 -13.04 4.87
CA PRO A 26 26.63 -13.86 5.68
C PRO A 26 25.68 -12.96 6.46
N ALA A 27 24.48 -13.45 6.73
CA ALA A 27 23.50 -12.67 7.48
C ALA A 27 24.09 -12.20 8.82
N ASN A 28 23.77 -10.95 9.17
CA ASN A 28 24.02 -10.43 10.49
C ASN A 28 23.37 -11.36 11.53
N PRO A 29 24.08 -11.75 12.60
CA PRO A 29 23.58 -12.75 13.56
C PRO A 29 22.24 -12.40 14.19
N ASP A 30 21.97 -11.11 14.44
CA ASP A 30 20.72 -10.64 15.04
C ASP A 30 19.56 -10.77 14.05
N ASP A 31 19.76 -10.33 12.81
CA ASP A 31 18.75 -10.49 11.75
C ASP A 31 18.49 -11.97 11.48
N ALA A 32 19.53 -12.81 11.40
CA ALA A 32 19.41 -14.25 11.23
C ALA A 32 18.64 -14.93 12.38
N ALA A 33 18.82 -14.46 13.61
CA ALA A 33 18.06 -14.96 14.77
C ALA A 33 16.58 -14.58 14.67
N VAL A 34 16.27 -13.34 14.30
CA VAL A 34 14.89 -12.86 14.10
C VAL A 34 14.22 -13.63 12.97
N MET A 35 14.90 -13.81 11.83
CA MET A 35 14.36 -14.53 10.69
C MET A 35 14.04 -15.98 11.01
N ARG A 36 14.86 -16.66 11.82
CA ARG A 36 14.55 -18.01 12.33
C ARG A 36 13.30 -18.05 13.22
N VAL A 37 13.12 -17.04 14.08
CA VAL A 37 11.90 -16.91 14.89
C VAL A 37 10.67 -16.71 14.00
N LEU A 38 10.74 -15.81 13.02
CA LEU A 38 9.66 -15.58 12.05
C LEU A 38 9.34 -16.85 11.26
N ALA A 39 10.35 -17.57 10.77
CA ALA A 39 10.14 -18.81 10.02
C ALA A 39 9.36 -19.86 10.85
N ASN A 40 9.70 -19.98 12.13
CA ASN A 40 9.04 -20.90 13.05
C ASN A 40 7.62 -20.44 13.45
N SER A 41 7.41 -19.14 13.67
CA SER A 41 6.13 -18.61 14.15
C SER A 41 5.07 -18.44 13.06
N THR A 42 5.47 -18.51 11.79
CA THR A 42 4.60 -18.26 10.61
C THR A 42 4.47 -19.45 9.67
N SER A 43 4.98 -20.63 10.04
CA SER A 43 5.05 -21.83 9.18
C SER A 43 5.83 -21.65 7.87
N ALA A 44 6.60 -20.57 7.72
CA ALA A 44 7.33 -20.26 6.50
C ALA A 44 8.38 -21.32 6.13
N ALA A 45 8.88 -22.10 7.09
CA ALA A 45 9.77 -23.22 6.78
C ALA A 45 9.08 -24.26 5.87
N ALA A 46 7.83 -24.61 6.18
CA ALA A 46 7.05 -25.55 5.37
C ALA A 46 6.50 -24.90 4.08
N ALA A 47 6.07 -23.65 4.18
CA ALA A 47 5.37 -22.97 3.09
C ALA A 47 6.32 -22.35 2.03
N LEU A 48 7.45 -21.80 2.47
CA LEU A 48 8.42 -21.06 1.64
C LEU A 48 9.84 -21.65 1.69
N GLY A 49 10.09 -22.70 2.47
CA GLY A 49 11.42 -23.30 2.60
C GLY A 49 12.42 -22.49 3.45
N TRP A 50 11.96 -21.48 4.19
CA TRP A 50 12.81 -20.66 5.04
C TRP A 50 13.54 -21.53 6.09
N GLY A 51 14.87 -21.51 6.07
CA GLY A 51 15.69 -22.27 7.01
C GLY A 51 15.87 -23.76 6.67
N VAL A 52 15.27 -24.26 5.59
CA VAL A 52 15.30 -25.71 5.25
C VAL A 52 16.62 -26.10 4.58
N ARG A 53 17.07 -25.30 3.60
CA ARG A 53 18.32 -25.56 2.87
C ARG A 53 19.53 -25.00 3.61
N SER A 54 19.36 -23.84 4.23
CA SER A 54 20.40 -23.10 4.92
C SER A 54 19.80 -22.26 6.04
N GLY A 55 20.53 -22.11 7.13
CA GLY A 55 20.16 -21.24 8.25
C GLY A 55 20.45 -19.76 8.01
N ASP A 56 21.11 -19.42 6.91
CA ASP A 56 21.45 -18.04 6.53
C ASP A 56 20.34 -17.44 5.64
N PRO A 57 19.57 -16.44 6.11
CA PRO A 57 18.54 -15.80 5.30
C PRO A 57 19.08 -14.95 4.14
N CYS A 58 20.38 -14.64 4.10
CA CYS A 58 21.01 -13.78 3.10
C CYS A 58 21.72 -14.55 1.97
N ASP A 59 21.70 -15.89 2.00
CA ASP A 59 22.38 -16.73 1.00
C ASP A 59 21.53 -17.00 -0.27
N GLY A 60 20.34 -16.39 -0.35
CA GLY A 60 19.42 -16.53 -1.46
C GLY A 60 18.54 -17.79 -1.44
N THR A 61 18.64 -18.64 -0.42
CA THR A 61 17.76 -19.82 -0.28
C THR A 61 16.41 -19.52 0.37
N TRP A 62 16.28 -18.39 1.06
CA TRP A 62 15.03 -17.95 1.70
C TRP A 62 14.21 -17.14 0.69
N ALA A 63 13.15 -17.76 0.15
CA ALA A 63 12.31 -17.13 -0.86
C ALA A 63 11.75 -15.79 -0.39
N GLY A 64 11.95 -14.74 -1.19
CA GLY A 64 11.44 -13.40 -0.92
C GLY A 64 12.24 -12.60 0.11
N VAL A 65 13.36 -13.11 0.63
CA VAL A 65 14.24 -12.36 1.56
C VAL A 65 15.41 -11.78 0.78
N SER A 66 15.69 -10.49 0.99
CA SER A 66 16.86 -9.82 0.43
C SER A 66 17.67 -9.14 1.53
N CYS A 67 18.99 -9.09 1.32
CA CYS A 67 19.92 -8.45 2.23
C CYS A 67 20.84 -7.49 1.49
N ASN A 68 21.41 -6.54 2.22
CA ASN A 68 22.46 -5.67 1.70
C ASN A 68 23.86 -6.30 1.84
N ASP A 69 24.89 -5.60 1.33
CA ASP A 69 26.29 -6.05 1.35
C ASP A 69 26.86 -6.23 2.78
N ALA A 70 26.19 -5.70 3.80
CA ALA A 70 26.55 -5.88 5.21
C ALA A 70 25.81 -7.07 5.87
N GLY A 71 25.10 -7.89 5.08
CA GLY A 71 24.32 -9.02 5.58
C GLY A 71 23.07 -8.61 6.38
N ARG A 72 22.60 -7.37 6.25
CA ARG A 72 21.37 -6.91 6.92
C ARG A 72 20.15 -7.17 6.04
N VAL A 73 19.07 -7.68 6.62
CA VAL A 73 17.81 -7.93 5.91
C VAL A 73 17.17 -6.58 5.55
N THR A 74 16.93 -6.38 4.26
CA THR A 74 16.37 -5.13 3.71
C THR A 74 14.98 -5.30 3.11
N SER A 75 14.63 -6.50 2.65
CA SER A 75 13.29 -6.76 2.10
C SER A 75 12.81 -8.16 2.48
N ILE A 76 11.53 -8.25 2.83
CA ILE A 76 10.81 -9.50 3.03
C ILE A 76 9.51 -9.42 2.22
N VAL A 77 9.46 -10.15 1.10
CA VAL A 77 8.29 -10.27 0.22
C VAL A 77 7.77 -11.70 0.24
N ALA A 78 6.77 -11.94 1.09
CA ALA A 78 6.17 -13.25 1.33
C ALA A 78 4.67 -13.28 1.01
N SER A 79 4.22 -12.39 0.11
CA SER A 79 2.82 -12.32 -0.33
C SER A 79 2.35 -13.66 -0.89
N ARG A 80 1.14 -14.08 -0.51
CA ARG A 80 0.53 -15.37 -0.95
C ARG A 80 1.41 -16.59 -0.65
N GLY A 81 2.31 -16.48 0.33
CA GLY A 81 3.26 -17.52 0.69
C GLY A 81 2.67 -18.70 1.45
N GLY A 82 1.36 -18.69 1.76
CA GLY A 82 0.72 -19.73 2.56
C GLY A 82 1.08 -19.66 4.04
N LEU A 83 1.59 -18.50 4.50
CA LEU A 83 2.01 -18.30 5.87
C LEU A 83 0.81 -18.33 6.82
N ALA A 84 1.00 -18.92 7.99
CA ALA A 84 0.00 -19.01 9.04
C ALA A 84 0.65 -18.90 10.41
N GLY A 85 0.05 -18.11 11.30
CA GLY A 85 0.52 -17.97 12.68
C GLY A 85 0.78 -16.52 13.06
N VAL A 86 1.81 -16.33 13.89
CA VAL A 86 1.99 -15.09 14.66
C VAL A 86 3.22 -14.34 14.21
N VAL A 87 3.04 -13.06 13.92
CA VAL A 87 4.12 -12.08 13.76
C VAL A 87 4.15 -11.20 14.98
N ARG A 88 5.31 -11.05 15.63
CA ARG A 88 5.46 -10.15 16.78
C ARG A 88 6.19 -8.89 16.36
N GLY A 89 5.64 -7.74 16.69
CA GLY A 89 6.30 -6.45 16.44
C GLY A 89 7.65 -6.33 17.15
N SER A 90 7.82 -6.94 18.32
CA SER A 90 9.12 -7.00 19.03
C SER A 90 10.23 -7.70 18.26
N ASP A 91 9.87 -8.64 17.38
CA ASP A 91 10.83 -9.35 16.55
C ASP A 91 11.11 -8.54 15.28
N LEU A 92 10.05 -8.04 14.61
CA LEU A 92 10.19 -7.18 13.42
C LEU A 92 11.03 -5.93 13.69
N ALA A 93 10.87 -5.31 14.86
CA ALA A 93 11.56 -4.07 15.22
C ALA A 93 13.09 -4.20 15.31
N LYS A 94 13.62 -5.44 15.34
CA LYS A 94 15.07 -5.72 15.34
C LYS A 94 15.68 -5.73 13.94
N LEU A 95 14.86 -5.87 12.88
CA LEU A 95 15.31 -5.80 11.50
C LEU A 95 15.49 -4.34 11.08
N THR A 96 16.47 -3.67 11.67
CA THR A 96 16.58 -2.20 11.63
C THR A 96 16.86 -1.61 10.25
N PHE A 97 17.28 -2.43 9.28
CA PHE A 97 17.54 -2.04 7.88
C PHE A 97 16.39 -2.41 6.94
N LEU A 98 15.29 -2.95 7.45
CA LEU A 98 14.13 -3.34 6.66
C LEU A 98 13.54 -2.11 5.97
N ALA A 99 13.49 -2.16 4.64
CA ALA A 99 12.97 -1.12 3.76
C ALA A 99 11.61 -1.52 3.14
N GLU A 100 11.37 -2.82 2.99
CA GLU A 100 10.16 -3.37 2.41
C GLU A 100 9.69 -4.59 3.21
N LEU A 101 8.40 -4.61 3.54
CA LEU A 101 7.74 -5.74 4.19
C LEU A 101 6.38 -5.99 3.53
N ASP A 102 6.30 -7.06 2.76
CA ASP A 102 5.05 -7.57 2.20
C ASP A 102 4.73 -8.95 2.77
N LEU A 103 3.71 -8.98 3.63
CA LEU A 103 3.19 -10.20 4.25
C LEU A 103 1.76 -10.52 3.77
N SER A 104 1.31 -9.89 2.69
CA SER A 104 -0.09 -9.88 2.28
C SER A 104 -0.62 -11.25 1.83
N PHE A 105 -1.95 -11.40 1.84
CA PHE A 105 -2.64 -12.62 1.42
C PHE A 105 -2.13 -13.87 2.15
N ASN A 106 -1.99 -13.78 3.46
CA ASN A 106 -1.60 -14.87 4.33
C ASN A 106 -2.56 -15.00 5.52
N ARG A 107 -2.38 -16.03 6.35
CA ARG A 107 -3.18 -16.26 7.57
C ARG A 107 -2.42 -15.80 8.81
N LEU A 108 -1.88 -14.58 8.75
CA LEU A 108 -1.04 -14.01 9.80
C LEU A 108 -1.85 -13.14 10.76
N THR A 109 -1.47 -13.17 12.03
CA THR A 109 -2.02 -12.33 13.09
C THR A 109 -0.91 -11.96 14.09
N THR A 110 -1.23 -11.21 15.15
CA THR A 110 -0.33 -10.99 16.30
C THR A 110 -0.85 -11.74 17.53
N PRO A 111 -0.10 -11.85 18.65
CA PRO A 111 -0.63 -12.49 19.86
C PRO A 111 -1.89 -11.82 20.40
N ARG A 112 -2.00 -10.51 20.21
CA ARG A 112 -3.22 -9.77 20.54
C ARG A 112 -4.24 -9.88 19.44
N GLY A 113 -3.78 -9.91 18.18
CA GLY A 113 -4.53 -10.03 16.93
C GLY A 113 -4.74 -8.70 16.21
N ASN A 114 -4.23 -7.61 16.77
CA ASN A 114 -4.11 -6.30 16.12
C ASN A 114 -2.91 -6.25 15.15
N LEU A 115 -2.74 -5.15 14.42
CA LEU A 115 -1.52 -4.89 13.63
C LEU A 115 -0.26 -4.88 14.53
N PRO A 116 0.94 -5.23 14.00
CA PRO A 116 2.14 -5.38 14.83
C PRO A 116 2.66 -4.04 15.37
N LEU A 117 2.47 -3.81 16.68
CA LEU A 117 3.05 -2.68 17.38
C LEU A 117 4.56 -2.89 17.63
N LEU A 118 5.39 -1.95 17.18
CA LEU A 118 6.85 -2.05 17.34
C LEU A 118 7.33 -1.31 18.59
N PRO A 119 8.17 -1.92 19.44
CA PRO A 119 8.79 -1.23 20.57
C PRO A 119 9.84 -0.19 20.14
N THR A 120 10.42 -0.34 18.95
CA THR A 120 11.38 0.60 18.36
C THR A 120 11.01 0.88 16.91
N PRO A 121 10.92 2.15 16.46
CA PRO A 121 10.52 2.47 15.09
C PRO A 121 11.51 1.99 14.04
N LEU A 122 11.01 1.50 12.90
CA LEU A 122 11.82 1.13 11.74
C LEU A 122 12.07 2.37 10.87
N GLN A 123 13.27 2.94 11.01
CA GLN A 123 13.65 4.21 10.39
C GLN A 123 13.76 4.17 8.86
N HIS A 124 13.84 2.96 8.28
CA HIS A 124 14.10 2.78 6.85
C HIS A 124 12.93 2.13 6.11
N LEU A 125 11.86 1.71 6.81
CA LEU A 125 10.74 1.03 6.17
C LEU A 125 9.94 2.02 5.31
N ARG A 126 9.94 1.78 4.00
CA ARG A 126 9.26 2.59 2.99
C ARG A 126 7.99 1.95 2.47
N SER A 127 7.96 0.61 2.39
CA SER A 127 6.81 -0.13 1.93
C SER A 127 6.34 -1.15 2.95
N LEU A 128 5.06 -1.06 3.32
CA LEU A 128 4.41 -1.98 4.25
C LEU A 128 3.09 -2.49 3.65
N ASN A 129 3.04 -3.77 3.34
CA ASN A 129 1.85 -4.43 2.83
C ASN A 129 1.42 -5.55 3.78
N LEU A 130 0.33 -5.31 4.50
CA LEU A 130 -0.28 -6.24 5.46
C LEU A 130 -1.70 -6.64 5.03
N ALA A 131 -2.03 -6.47 3.74
CA ALA A 131 -3.37 -6.72 3.23
C ALA A 131 -3.77 -8.20 3.30
N SER A 132 -5.06 -8.47 3.48
CA SER A 132 -5.66 -9.80 3.45
C SER A 132 -4.98 -10.78 4.41
N CYS A 133 -4.84 -10.36 5.66
CA CYS A 133 -4.38 -11.16 6.79
C CYS A 133 -5.52 -11.32 7.82
N LEU A 134 -5.19 -11.66 9.07
CA LEU A 134 -6.14 -11.87 10.17
C LEU A 134 -5.93 -10.82 11.28
N PHE A 135 -5.66 -9.57 10.91
CA PHE A 135 -5.56 -8.47 11.87
C PHE A 135 -6.93 -7.84 12.13
N TYR A 136 -7.32 -7.64 13.39
CA TYR A 136 -8.66 -7.14 13.72
C TYR A 136 -8.72 -5.68 14.19
N ASP A 137 -7.57 -5.03 14.43
CA ASP A 137 -7.51 -3.67 14.97
C ASP A 137 -6.18 -2.96 14.65
N ILE A 138 -6.20 -1.62 14.70
CA ILE A 138 -5.05 -0.74 14.57
C ILE A 138 -4.68 -0.24 15.97
N PRO A 139 -3.59 -0.75 16.60
CA PRO A 139 -3.23 -0.31 17.93
C PRO A 139 -2.69 1.13 17.92
N GLU A 140 -2.86 1.83 19.04
CA GLU A 140 -2.25 3.14 19.25
C GLU A 140 -0.72 3.08 19.08
N GLY A 141 -0.17 4.07 18.36
CA GLY A 141 1.26 4.15 18.08
C GLY A 141 1.73 3.24 16.94
N PHE A 142 0.82 2.50 16.29
CA PHE A 142 1.17 1.68 15.13
C PHE A 142 1.81 2.52 14.03
N PHE A 143 1.23 3.66 13.67
CA PHE A 143 1.74 4.47 12.58
C PHE A 143 3.04 5.19 12.97
N ALA A 144 3.18 5.59 14.24
CA ALA A 144 4.40 6.19 14.78
C ALA A 144 5.65 5.28 14.63
N ALA A 145 5.46 3.98 14.44
CA ALA A 145 6.54 3.01 14.28
C ALA A 145 7.25 3.07 12.92
N PHE A 146 6.74 3.84 11.93
CA PHE A 146 7.23 3.82 10.55
C PHE A 146 7.46 5.24 9.98
N PRO A 147 8.41 6.02 10.51
CA PRO A 147 8.56 7.45 10.18
C PRO A 147 8.97 7.76 8.73
N ALA A 148 9.42 6.78 7.96
CA ALA A 148 9.84 6.94 6.57
C ALA A 148 8.89 6.28 5.55
N LEU A 149 7.68 5.92 5.99
CA LEU A 149 6.77 5.13 5.17
C LEU A 149 6.26 5.91 3.96
N GLU A 150 6.32 5.29 2.79
CA GLU A 150 5.88 5.86 1.51
C GLU A 150 4.60 5.18 1.01
N THR A 151 4.48 3.87 1.24
CA THR A 151 3.30 3.10 0.84
C THR A 151 2.85 2.20 1.97
N ILE A 152 1.55 2.27 2.29
CA ILE A 152 0.93 1.35 3.24
C ILE A 152 -0.38 0.79 2.70
N THR A 153 -0.57 -0.51 2.86
CA THR A 153 -1.88 -1.14 2.70
C THR A 153 -2.18 -2.11 3.83
N ILE A 154 -3.37 -1.95 4.40
CA ILE A 154 -3.95 -2.79 5.45
C ILE A 154 -5.28 -3.41 5.01
N SER A 155 -5.56 -3.36 3.71
CA SER A 155 -6.84 -3.74 3.10
C SER A 155 -7.24 -5.19 3.36
N GLY A 156 -8.53 -5.49 3.42
CA GLY A 156 -9.07 -6.85 3.48
C GLY A 156 -8.73 -7.61 4.77
N ASN A 157 -8.44 -6.89 5.85
CA ASN A 157 -8.29 -7.43 7.19
C ASN A 157 -9.65 -7.40 7.91
N PRO A 158 -10.00 -8.40 8.74
CA PRO A 158 -11.29 -8.47 9.42
C PRO A 158 -11.32 -7.52 10.64
N MET A 159 -11.19 -6.20 10.40
CA MET A 159 -11.16 -5.24 11.49
C MET A 159 -12.54 -5.04 12.10
N GLY A 160 -12.56 -4.81 13.42
CA GLY A 160 -13.77 -4.54 14.17
C GLY A 160 -14.32 -3.15 13.83
N VAL A 161 -13.99 -2.16 14.66
CA VAL A 161 -14.35 -0.75 14.44
C VAL A 161 -13.07 0.10 14.51
N PRO A 162 -12.18 -0.04 13.52
CA PRO A 162 -10.87 0.61 13.54
C PRO A 162 -11.01 2.13 13.39
N GLU A 163 -10.03 2.84 13.94
CA GLU A 163 -9.86 4.27 13.75
C GLU A 163 -8.46 4.53 13.18
N ILE A 164 -8.37 5.29 12.09
CA ILE A 164 -7.09 5.79 11.60
C ILE A 164 -6.71 6.98 12.49
N ARG A 165 -5.78 6.72 13.40
CA ARG A 165 -5.31 7.66 14.43
C ARG A 165 -4.37 8.72 13.85
N PHE A 166 -4.24 9.83 14.59
CA PHE A 166 -3.41 10.98 14.19
C PHE A 166 -1.90 10.70 14.16
N ASP A 167 -1.42 9.57 14.67
CA ASP A 167 -0.02 9.17 14.52
C ASP A 167 0.36 8.81 13.07
N VAL A 168 -0.62 8.72 12.15
CA VAL A 168 -0.36 8.75 10.70
C VAL A 168 0.41 9.99 10.25
N LEU A 169 0.36 11.07 11.03
CA LEU A 169 1.12 12.30 10.80
C LEU A 169 2.63 12.08 10.88
N THR A 170 3.10 11.01 11.55
CA THR A 170 4.53 10.71 11.71
C THR A 170 5.25 10.50 10.38
N PHE A 171 4.55 10.05 9.34
CA PHE A 171 5.12 9.83 8.00
C PHE A 171 4.38 10.63 6.91
N SER A 172 3.65 11.69 7.28
CA SER A 172 2.82 12.43 6.32
C SER A 172 3.64 13.11 5.21
N GLY A 173 4.89 13.48 5.49
CA GLY A 173 5.81 14.08 4.53
C GLY A 173 6.35 13.12 3.45
N SER A 174 6.25 11.80 3.65
CA SER A 174 6.73 10.77 2.73
C SER A 174 5.61 9.94 2.09
N LEU A 175 4.41 9.94 2.68
CA LEU A 175 3.32 9.07 2.26
C LEU A 175 2.81 9.40 0.85
N ARG A 176 2.98 8.46 -0.06
CA ARG A 176 2.50 8.52 -1.45
C ARG A 176 1.24 7.71 -1.67
N SER A 177 1.07 6.60 -0.96
CA SER A 177 -0.06 5.70 -1.13
C SER A 177 -0.57 5.16 0.20
N PHE A 178 -1.86 5.36 0.46
CA PHE A 178 -2.57 4.79 1.60
C PHE A 178 -3.77 3.97 1.12
N SER A 179 -3.85 2.71 1.56
CA SER A 179 -4.97 1.84 1.23
C SER A 179 -5.48 1.06 2.45
N ALA A 180 -6.78 1.17 2.69
CA ALA A 180 -7.47 0.50 3.78
C ALA A 180 -8.86 0.05 3.31
N ASN A 181 -8.91 -0.68 2.20
CA ASN A 181 -10.16 -1.16 1.62
C ASN A 181 -10.69 -2.36 2.40
N ASN A 182 -12.01 -2.50 2.49
CA ASN A 182 -12.64 -3.68 3.07
C ASN A 182 -12.05 -4.09 4.44
N ILE A 183 -11.71 -3.10 5.27
CA ILE A 183 -11.25 -3.38 6.62
C ILE A 183 -12.43 -3.53 7.59
N GLY A 184 -13.62 -3.06 7.22
CA GLY A 184 -14.81 -3.10 8.07
C GLY A 184 -14.74 -2.07 9.19
N GLY A 185 -15.90 -1.53 9.58
CA GLY A 185 -16.07 -0.64 10.74
C GLY A 185 -15.30 0.69 10.77
N LEU A 186 -14.64 1.10 9.67
CA LEU A 186 -14.14 2.46 9.55
C LEU A 186 -15.32 3.40 9.24
N HIS A 187 -15.82 4.13 10.24
CA HIS A 187 -17.02 4.97 10.12
C HIS A 187 -16.74 6.46 9.91
N VAL A 188 -15.57 6.93 10.35
CA VAL A 188 -15.17 8.34 10.28
C VAL A 188 -14.35 8.56 9.02
N PHE A 189 -14.79 9.49 8.18
CA PHE A 189 -14.03 9.90 7.00
C PHE A 189 -12.76 10.65 7.42
N PRO A 190 -11.56 10.14 7.09
CA PRO A 190 -10.29 10.76 7.45
C PRO A 190 -9.96 11.91 6.48
N ASP A 191 -10.67 13.03 6.62
CA ASP A 191 -10.60 14.20 5.72
C ASP A 191 -9.19 14.82 5.64
N TYR A 192 -8.39 14.66 6.69
CA TYR A 192 -7.01 15.14 6.75
C TYR A 192 -6.11 14.56 5.65
N PHE A 193 -6.41 13.39 5.07
CA PHE A 193 -5.65 12.87 3.91
C PHE A 193 -5.78 13.77 2.68
N GLY A 194 -6.88 14.51 2.56
CA GLY A 194 -7.09 15.45 1.47
C GLY A 194 -6.41 16.80 1.66
N ASN A 195 -5.77 17.05 2.81
CA ASN A 195 -5.13 18.32 3.11
C ASN A 195 -3.67 18.34 2.59
N PRO A 196 -3.33 19.15 1.58
CA PRO A 196 -1.98 19.18 1.01
C PRO A 196 -0.92 19.75 1.96
N LEU A 197 -1.31 20.49 3.00
CA LEU A 197 -0.37 20.93 4.03
C LEU A 197 0.03 19.80 4.98
N VAL A 198 -0.85 18.80 5.12
CA VAL A 198 -0.62 17.63 5.97
C VAL A 198 0.07 16.52 5.18
N PHE A 199 -0.49 16.17 4.01
CA PHE A 199 0.02 15.14 3.11
C PHE A 199 0.42 15.75 1.76
N PRO A 200 1.58 16.42 1.69
CA PRO A 200 1.99 17.19 0.50
C PRO A 200 2.32 16.31 -0.71
N VAL A 201 2.53 15.00 -0.52
CA VAL A 201 2.98 14.08 -1.58
C VAL A 201 2.07 12.87 -1.77
N LEU A 202 0.88 12.86 -1.17
CA LEU A 202 -0.07 11.76 -1.31
C LEU A 202 -0.68 11.75 -2.72
N GLU A 203 -0.51 10.64 -3.42
CA GLU A 203 -0.97 10.44 -4.80
C GLU A 203 -2.13 9.45 -4.89
N THR A 204 -2.17 8.46 -4.00
CA THR A 204 -3.18 7.39 -3.99
C THR A 204 -3.84 7.29 -2.62
N LEU A 205 -5.17 7.42 -2.60
CA LEU A 205 -6.00 7.16 -1.42
C LEU A 205 -7.12 6.20 -1.80
N SER A 206 -7.15 5.04 -1.15
CA SER A 206 -8.17 4.02 -1.38
C SER A 206 -8.75 3.56 -0.04
N LEU A 207 -10.04 3.84 0.17
CA LEU A 207 -10.81 3.50 1.38
C LEU A 207 -12.13 2.81 1.01
N ALA A 208 -12.17 2.11 -0.12
CA ALA A 208 -13.35 1.48 -0.67
C ALA A 208 -13.85 0.33 0.20
N GLY A 209 -15.16 0.05 0.16
CA GLY A 209 -15.70 -1.14 0.81
C GLY A 209 -15.68 -1.07 2.34
N ASN A 210 -15.73 0.12 2.94
CA ASN A 210 -15.80 0.32 4.39
C ASN A 210 -17.21 0.76 4.80
N ALA A 211 -17.35 1.32 6.00
CA ALA A 211 -18.61 1.83 6.54
C ALA A 211 -18.56 3.36 6.72
N LEU A 212 -17.82 4.07 5.85
CA LEU A 212 -17.61 5.51 5.99
C LEU A 212 -18.93 6.26 5.83
N THR A 213 -19.15 7.24 6.70
CA THR A 213 -20.42 7.96 6.80
C THR A 213 -20.23 9.47 6.74
N GLY A 214 -21.34 10.18 6.48
CA GLY A 214 -21.36 11.64 6.53
C GLY A 214 -20.94 12.31 5.22
N PRO A 215 -20.98 13.66 5.18
CA PRO A 215 -20.56 14.40 4.01
C PRO A 215 -19.03 14.42 3.87
N ILE A 216 -18.54 14.42 2.63
CA ILE A 216 -17.15 14.80 2.35
C ILE A 216 -17.06 16.34 2.43
N PRO A 217 -16.14 16.91 3.24
CA PRO A 217 -15.98 18.37 3.31
C PRO A 217 -15.57 18.96 1.95
N SER A 218 -16.09 20.14 1.60
CA SER A 218 -15.72 20.86 0.36
C SER A 218 -14.24 21.22 0.25
N SER A 219 -13.53 21.28 1.39
CA SER A 219 -12.08 21.48 1.44
C SER A 219 -11.28 20.23 1.08
N PHE A 220 -11.89 19.05 1.09
CA PHE A 220 -11.20 17.79 0.87
C PHE A 220 -10.57 17.75 -0.52
N GLY A 221 -9.26 17.50 -0.56
CA GLY A 221 -8.52 17.30 -1.81
C GLY A 221 -8.25 18.58 -2.61
N ASN A 222 -8.68 19.75 -2.15
CA ASN A 222 -8.47 21.01 -2.86
C ASN A 222 -6.96 21.32 -3.01
N ASN A 223 -6.48 21.35 -4.26
CA ASN A 223 -5.05 21.44 -4.63
C ASN A 223 -4.17 20.31 -4.07
N SER A 224 -4.76 19.16 -3.72
CA SER A 224 -4.00 17.97 -3.36
C SER A 224 -3.25 17.37 -4.56
N ASN A 225 -2.24 16.54 -4.27
CA ASN A 225 -1.53 15.74 -5.27
C ASN A 225 -2.21 14.39 -5.55
N ILE A 226 -3.41 14.17 -5.02
CA ILE A 226 -4.16 12.92 -5.19
C ILE A 226 -4.54 12.76 -6.66
N LYS A 227 -4.06 11.66 -7.25
CA LYS A 227 -4.32 11.22 -8.62
C LYS A 227 -5.36 10.12 -8.67
N TYR A 228 -5.32 9.22 -7.70
CA TYR A 228 -6.18 8.05 -7.62
C TYR A 228 -6.96 8.10 -6.31
N LEU A 229 -8.27 8.34 -6.42
CA LEU A 229 -9.18 8.36 -5.28
C LEU A 229 -10.22 7.26 -5.43
N ASP A 230 -10.29 6.35 -4.46
CA ASP A 230 -11.32 5.34 -4.40
C ASP A 230 -12.01 5.35 -3.04
N LEU A 231 -13.27 5.79 -3.04
CA LEU A 231 -14.16 5.82 -1.89
C LEU A 231 -15.43 4.99 -2.15
N SER A 232 -15.41 4.10 -3.15
CA SER A 232 -16.61 3.39 -3.58
C SER A 232 -17.13 2.41 -2.52
N SER A 233 -18.40 2.06 -2.64
CA SER A 233 -19.02 0.92 -1.96
C SER A 233 -18.95 1.01 -0.44
N GLN A 234 -19.28 2.17 0.13
CA GLN A 234 -19.44 2.24 1.58
C GLN A 234 -20.72 1.52 1.98
N THR A 235 -20.63 0.52 2.85
CA THR A 235 -21.72 -0.35 3.28
C THR A 235 -21.75 -0.50 4.79
N ASP A 236 -22.92 -0.37 5.41
CA ASP A 236 -23.14 -0.49 6.85
C ASP A 236 -24.53 -1.09 7.14
N GLU A 237 -24.60 -2.00 8.10
CA GLU A 237 -25.79 -2.74 8.53
C GLU A 237 -26.74 -1.83 9.33
N GLY A 238 -27.43 -0.91 8.64
CA GLY A 238 -28.33 0.05 9.29
C GLY A 238 -28.39 1.42 8.63
N ARG A 239 -27.58 1.63 7.58
CA ARG A 239 -27.48 2.82 6.72
C ARG A 239 -26.97 4.08 7.41
N SER A 240 -25.68 4.33 7.22
CA SER A 240 -25.20 5.64 6.78
C SER A 240 -24.01 5.39 5.84
N TYR A 241 -24.05 5.95 4.63
CA TYR A 241 -23.00 5.84 3.63
C TYR A 241 -22.38 7.24 3.41
N LEU A 242 -21.27 7.32 2.68
CA LEU A 242 -20.74 8.62 2.25
C LEU A 242 -21.81 9.35 1.42
N ARG A 243 -21.98 10.63 1.74
CA ARG A 243 -22.99 11.50 1.15
C ARG A 243 -22.42 12.88 0.84
N GLY A 244 -23.31 13.76 0.41
CA GLY A 244 -22.98 15.15 0.14
C GLY A 244 -22.84 15.44 -1.36
N PRO A 245 -22.68 16.73 -1.69
CA PRO A 245 -22.56 17.22 -3.06
C PRO A 245 -21.18 16.96 -3.67
N LEU A 246 -21.15 16.37 -4.88
CA LEU A 246 -19.88 16.11 -5.60
C LEU A 246 -19.26 17.39 -6.18
N ASP A 247 -20.08 18.38 -6.53
CA ASP A 247 -19.66 19.68 -7.08
C ASP A 247 -18.90 20.56 -6.07
N GLU A 248 -18.95 20.24 -4.79
CA GLU A 248 -18.24 21.00 -3.75
C GLU A 248 -16.76 20.63 -3.59
N PHE A 249 -16.34 19.40 -3.89
CA PHE A 249 -14.96 18.96 -3.64
C PHE A 249 -14.21 18.49 -4.89
N ILE A 250 -14.88 17.81 -5.83
CA ILE A 250 -14.24 17.28 -7.05
C ILE A 250 -13.55 18.37 -7.89
N PRO A 251 -14.16 19.56 -8.13
CA PRO A 251 -13.51 20.59 -8.95
C PRO A 251 -12.18 21.11 -8.39
N GLY A 252 -11.96 21.00 -7.07
CA GLY A 252 -10.73 21.40 -6.40
C GLY A 252 -9.56 20.41 -6.59
N MET A 253 -9.84 19.17 -6.96
CA MET A 253 -8.85 18.08 -7.05
C MET A 253 -8.19 18.01 -8.43
N LYS A 254 -7.48 19.08 -8.82
CA LYS A 254 -6.90 19.28 -10.17
C LYS A 254 -5.92 18.18 -10.64
N SER A 255 -5.37 17.41 -9.71
CA SER A 255 -4.42 16.33 -9.99
C SER A 255 -5.09 14.99 -10.33
N LEU A 256 -6.42 14.87 -10.18
CA LEU A 256 -7.14 13.61 -10.39
C LEU A 256 -6.92 13.05 -11.78
N VAL A 257 -6.62 11.74 -11.80
CA VAL A 257 -6.57 10.88 -12.97
C VAL A 257 -7.75 9.91 -12.96
N GLU A 258 -8.06 9.36 -11.79
CA GLU A 258 -9.15 8.42 -11.60
C GLU A 258 -9.84 8.66 -10.26
N VAL A 259 -11.18 8.71 -10.31
CA VAL A 259 -12.02 8.83 -9.13
C VAL A 259 -13.15 7.81 -9.18
N ARG A 260 -13.29 7.02 -8.11
CA ARG A 260 -14.35 6.04 -7.91
C ARG A 260 -15.14 6.36 -6.65
N LEU A 261 -16.43 6.57 -6.85
CA LEU A 261 -17.40 7.02 -5.84
C LEU A 261 -18.67 6.17 -5.91
N ASP A 262 -18.63 5.06 -6.65
CA ASP A 262 -19.79 4.22 -6.93
C ASP A 262 -20.38 3.64 -5.66
N HIS A 263 -21.68 3.34 -5.70
CA HIS A 263 -22.41 2.66 -4.62
C HIS A 263 -22.26 3.39 -3.28
N ASN A 264 -22.65 4.65 -3.26
CA ASN A 264 -22.67 5.52 -2.10
C ASN A 264 -24.04 6.24 -2.01
N ALA A 265 -24.14 7.26 -1.17
CA ALA A 265 -25.32 8.12 -1.03
C ALA A 265 -25.02 9.58 -1.43
N PHE A 266 -24.12 9.80 -2.40
CA PHE A 266 -23.87 11.14 -2.92
C PHE A 266 -25.12 11.73 -3.59
N ILE A 267 -25.29 13.04 -3.42
CA ILE A 267 -26.45 13.82 -3.88
C ILE A 267 -25.97 15.07 -4.63
N GLY A 268 -26.92 15.87 -5.11
CA GLY A 268 -26.63 17.17 -5.69
C GLY A 268 -26.20 17.08 -7.16
N PRO A 269 -25.83 18.23 -7.76
CA PRO A 269 -25.43 18.26 -9.15
C PRO A 269 -24.11 17.55 -9.36
N LEU A 270 -23.97 16.94 -10.53
CA LEU A 270 -22.68 16.50 -11.03
C LEU A 270 -21.69 17.68 -11.07
N PRO A 271 -20.40 17.44 -10.75
CA PRO A 271 -19.38 18.48 -10.76
C PRO A 271 -19.10 18.97 -12.19
N ASP A 272 -18.70 20.24 -12.30
CA ASP A 272 -18.06 20.73 -13.52
C ASP A 272 -16.59 20.27 -13.56
N ALA A 273 -16.35 19.16 -14.25
CA ALA A 273 -15.04 18.50 -14.34
C ALA A 273 -14.27 18.88 -15.62
N THR A 274 -14.71 19.89 -16.38
CA THR A 274 -14.03 20.28 -17.64
C THR A 274 -12.60 20.78 -17.42
N ASN A 275 -12.30 21.31 -16.24
CA ASN A 275 -10.97 21.80 -15.87
C ASN A 275 -10.05 20.72 -15.27
N LEU A 276 -10.54 19.49 -15.07
CA LEU A 276 -9.73 18.37 -14.59
C LEU A 276 -9.02 17.70 -15.77
N VAL A 277 -8.01 18.38 -16.31
CA VAL A 277 -7.33 18.01 -17.58
C VAL A 277 -6.64 16.63 -17.55
N ASN A 278 -6.29 16.14 -16.35
CA ASN A 278 -5.66 14.84 -16.16
C ASN A 278 -6.67 13.70 -15.98
N LEU A 279 -7.95 14.02 -15.78
CA LEU A 279 -8.97 13.03 -15.49
C LEU A 279 -9.15 12.09 -16.68
N ARG A 280 -9.25 10.79 -16.38
CA ARG A 280 -9.43 9.70 -17.35
C ARG A 280 -10.60 8.81 -16.98
N VAL A 281 -10.84 8.62 -15.69
CA VAL A 281 -11.94 7.77 -15.19
C VAL A 281 -12.71 8.54 -14.12
N PHE A 282 -14.02 8.63 -14.31
CA PHE A 282 -14.96 9.14 -13.33
C PHE A 282 -16.08 8.11 -13.16
N SER A 283 -16.15 7.49 -11.99
CA SER A 283 -17.14 6.47 -11.68
C SER A 283 -17.94 6.93 -10.46
N ALA A 284 -19.25 7.12 -10.63
CA ALA A 284 -20.17 7.50 -9.57
C ALA A 284 -21.52 6.78 -9.72
N ALA A 285 -21.50 5.56 -10.25
CA ALA A 285 -22.67 4.72 -10.43
C ALA A 285 -23.37 4.41 -9.10
N GLY A 286 -24.68 4.19 -9.13
CA GLY A 286 -25.46 3.80 -7.94
C GLY A 286 -25.42 4.83 -6.80
N ASN A 287 -25.60 6.11 -7.14
CA ASN A 287 -25.79 7.22 -6.21
C ASN A 287 -27.17 7.88 -6.44
N ASN A 288 -27.41 9.06 -5.86
CA ASN A 288 -28.62 9.85 -6.07
C ASN A 288 -28.31 11.23 -6.68
N LEU A 289 -27.47 11.23 -7.73
CA LEU A 289 -26.99 12.43 -8.41
C LEU A 289 -28.02 12.99 -9.40
N CYS A 290 -27.93 14.30 -9.66
CA CYS A 290 -28.72 15.01 -10.67
C CYS A 290 -27.81 15.96 -11.49
N GLY A 291 -28.39 16.71 -12.44
CA GLY A 291 -27.66 17.68 -13.24
C GLY A 291 -27.07 17.12 -14.53
N VAL A 292 -26.55 18.01 -15.37
CA VAL A 292 -25.99 17.67 -16.68
C VAL A 292 -24.50 17.33 -16.55
N PRO A 293 -24.04 16.17 -17.05
CA PRO A 293 -22.62 15.81 -17.05
C PRO A 293 -21.75 16.83 -17.80
N LYS A 294 -20.67 17.30 -17.15
CA LYS A 294 -19.71 18.23 -17.73
C LYS A 294 -18.28 17.69 -17.57
N PHE A 295 -17.79 17.03 -18.62
CA PHE A 295 -16.49 16.37 -18.63
C PHE A 295 -15.70 16.76 -19.88
N ALA A 296 -14.38 16.76 -19.79
CA ALA A 296 -13.52 16.85 -20.96
C ALA A 296 -13.67 15.61 -21.86
N GLY A 297 -13.38 15.75 -23.16
CA GLY A 297 -13.39 14.63 -24.09
C GLY A 297 -12.36 13.56 -23.71
N GLY A 298 -12.72 12.28 -23.87
CA GLY A 298 -11.83 11.14 -23.57
C GLY A 298 -11.87 10.64 -22.13
N VAL A 299 -12.69 11.24 -21.25
CA VAL A 299 -12.96 10.70 -19.91
C VAL A 299 -13.95 9.54 -20.02
N SER A 300 -13.61 8.39 -19.45
CA SER A 300 -14.54 7.29 -19.23
C SER A 300 -15.42 7.63 -18.03
N VAL A 301 -16.73 7.77 -18.28
CA VAL A 301 -17.70 8.21 -17.27
C VAL A 301 -18.74 7.14 -17.05
N ASP A 302 -18.87 6.65 -15.81
CA ASP A 302 -19.96 5.78 -15.38
C ASP A 302 -20.85 6.51 -14.35
N LEU A 303 -22.10 6.74 -14.74
CA LEU A 303 -23.14 7.38 -13.94
C LEU A 303 -24.39 6.49 -13.84
N SER A 304 -24.27 5.21 -14.21
CA SER A 304 -25.39 4.27 -14.22
C SER A 304 -26.06 4.19 -12.83
N GLY A 305 -27.37 3.95 -12.79
CA GLY A 305 -28.10 3.87 -11.51
C GLY A 305 -28.31 5.20 -10.78
N ASN A 306 -28.04 6.36 -11.42
CA ASN A 306 -28.45 7.67 -10.90
C ASN A 306 -29.71 8.16 -11.65
N PRO A 307 -30.90 8.16 -11.03
CA PRO A 307 -32.16 8.37 -11.75
C PRO A 307 -32.38 9.81 -12.25
N ASN A 308 -31.72 10.80 -11.64
CA ASN A 308 -31.95 12.22 -11.95
C ASN A 308 -30.84 12.85 -12.80
N VAL A 309 -29.85 12.07 -13.25
CA VAL A 309 -28.80 12.56 -14.15
C VAL A 309 -29.39 12.98 -15.49
N GLY A 310 -28.99 14.15 -15.98
CA GLY A 310 -29.53 14.80 -17.17
C GLY A 310 -30.72 15.73 -16.91
N SER A 311 -31.31 15.68 -15.71
CA SER A 311 -32.37 16.61 -15.28
C SER A 311 -31.80 17.73 -14.40
N PRO A 312 -32.45 18.90 -14.30
CA PRO A 312 -32.12 19.90 -13.30
C PRO A 312 -32.13 19.31 -11.88
N CYS A 313 -31.16 19.72 -11.09
CA CYS A 313 -31.27 19.75 -9.64
C CYS A 313 -32.03 21.04 -9.25
#